data_AF-A0A1J4XR76-F1
#
_entry.id   AF-A0A1J4XR76-F1
#
_cell.length_a   1.000
_cell.length_b   1.000
_cell.length_c   1.000
_cell.angle_alpha   90.00
_cell.angle_beta   90.00
_cell.angle_gamma   90.00
#
_symmetry.space_group_name_H-M   'P 1'
#
loop_
_entity.id
_entity.type
_entity.pdbx_description
1 polymer ?
#
loop_
_entity_poly.entity_id
_entity_poly.type
_entity_poly.pdbx_seq_one_letter_code
_entity_poly.pdbx_strand_id
1 'polypeptide(L)'
;MSVEKKKKKVDLEALNSAFMKIPKVNTATARDLLDLGFTESYQLIGRSPEVLYEEITRIKLDVPKDRLGYFRYIVAYVEVPEEERKAVNFYAFTQL
;
A
#
# COMPACT_ATOMS: atom_id res chain seq x y z
N MET A 1 30.94 19.60 1.23
CA MET A 1 29.73 19.82 0.42
C MET A 1 28.58 19.07 1.08
N SER A 2 27.71 19.78 1.80
CA SER A 2 26.57 19.17 2.49
C SER A 2 25.43 19.04 1.49
N VAL A 3 25.08 17.80 1.11
CA VAL A 3 23.95 17.54 0.23
C VAL A 3 22.68 17.87 1.03
N GLU A 4 22.07 19.01 0.74
CA GLU A 4 20.77 19.38 1.30
C GLU A 4 19.76 18.29 0.94
N LYS A 5 19.37 17.47 1.92
CA LYS A 5 18.27 16.51 1.78
C LYS A 5 17.00 17.32 1.51
N LYS A 6 16.67 17.47 0.22
CA LYS A 6 15.43 18.08 -0.25
C LYS A 6 14.28 17.34 0.43
N LYS A 7 13.61 18.00 1.39
CA LYS A 7 12.39 17.47 2.01
C LYS A 7 11.43 17.11 0.87
N LYS A 8 11.22 15.81 0.66
CA LYS A 8 10.26 15.30 -0.32
C LYS A 8 8.92 15.95 0.02
N LYS A 9 8.29 16.64 -0.93
CA LYS A 9 6.94 17.18 -0.72
C LYS A 9 6.08 16.03 -0.23
N VAL A 10 5.45 16.21 0.92
CA VAL A 10 4.54 15.21 1.47
C VAL A 10 3.38 15.07 0.49
N ASP A 11 3.13 13.85 0.02
CA ASP A 11 2.05 13.57 -0.90
C ASP A 11 0.73 13.61 -0.11
N LEU A 12 0.12 14.80 -0.04
CA LEU A 12 -1.06 15.06 0.80
C LEU A 12 -2.27 14.23 0.36
N GLU A 13 -2.37 13.92 -0.93
CA GLU A 13 -3.45 13.08 -1.46
C GLU A 13 -3.30 11.64 -0.94
N ALA A 14 -2.10 11.06 -1.05
CA ALA A 14 -1.82 9.76 -0.45
C ALA A 14 -1.98 9.77 1.07
N LEU A 15 -1.54 10.83 1.76
CA LEU A 15 -1.63 10.96 3.21
C LEU A 15 -3.09 10.97 3.72
N ASN A 16 -4.01 11.56 2.95
CA ASN A 16 -5.43 11.62 3.29
C ASN A 16 -6.26 10.47 2.71
N SER A 17 -5.63 9.53 2.00
CA SER A 17 -6.31 8.39 1.37
C SER A 17 -6.85 7.39 2.38
N ALA A 18 -7.84 6.59 1.96
CA ALA A 18 -8.38 5.48 2.75
C ALA A 18 -7.29 4.44 3.12
N PHE A 19 -6.24 4.31 2.31
CA PHE A 19 -5.15 3.35 2.53
C PHE A 19 -4.29 3.69 3.74
N MET A 20 -4.24 4.96 4.16
CA MET A 20 -3.49 5.38 5.34
C MET A 20 -4.14 4.95 6.66
N LYS A 21 -5.40 4.48 6.63
CA LYS A 21 -6.05 3.85 7.79
C LYS A 21 -5.53 2.42 8.03
N ILE A 22 -4.86 1.83 7.04
CA ILE A 22 -4.31 0.48 7.14
C ILE A 22 -2.98 0.57 7.90
N PRO A 23 -2.81 -0.20 9.00
CA PRO A 23 -1.59 -0.14 9.80
C PRO A 23 -0.34 -0.42 8.96
N LYS A 24 0.79 0.24 9.26
CA LYS A 24 2.10 0.01 8.61
C LYS A 24 2.17 0.31 7.10
N VAL A 25 1.08 0.77 6.48
CA VAL A 25 1.11 1.31 5.12
C VAL A 25 1.77 2.69 5.12
N ASN A 26 2.70 2.90 4.19
CA ASN A 26 3.36 4.19 4.01
C ASN A 26 2.73 4.97 2.85
N THR A 27 2.98 6.29 2.83
CA THR A 27 2.43 7.20 1.81
C THR A 27 2.84 6.83 0.39
N ALA A 28 4.00 6.19 0.19
CA ALA A 28 4.41 5.76 -1.14
C ALA A 28 3.58 4.58 -1.64
N THR A 29 3.25 3.60 -0.78
CA THR A 29 2.33 2.51 -1.15
C THR A 29 0.93 3.05 -1.40
N ALA A 30 0.45 3.94 -0.55
CA ALA A 30 -0.86 4.58 -0.74
C ALA A 30 -0.93 5.34 -2.06
N ARG A 31 0.15 6.06 -2.43
CA ARG A 31 0.25 6.74 -3.72
C ARG A 31 0.21 5.75 -4.89
N ASP A 32 0.90 4.63 -4.77
CA ASP A 32 0.89 3.59 -5.82
C ASP A 32 -0.53 3.06 -6.06
N LEU A 33 -1.33 2.86 -5.01
CA LEU A 33 -2.73 2.44 -5.14
C LEU A 33 -3.61 3.52 -5.78
N LEU A 34 -3.38 4.80 -5.44
CA LEU A 34 -4.06 5.93 -6.09
C LEU A 34 -3.71 6.03 -7.58
N ASP A 35 -2.44 5.84 -7.94
CA ASP A 35 -1.99 5.87 -9.34
C ASP A 35 -2.54 4.70 -10.15
N LEU A 36 -2.88 3.58 -9.49
CA LEU A 36 -3.64 2.46 -10.08
C LEU A 36 -5.15 2.72 -10.19
N GLY A 37 -5.63 3.87 -9.70
CA GLY A 37 -7.04 4.28 -9.80
C GLY A 37 -7.92 3.80 -8.64
N PHE A 38 -7.35 3.25 -7.57
CA PHE A 38 -8.11 2.87 -6.38
C PHE A 38 -8.25 4.07 -5.44
N THR A 39 -9.45 4.32 -4.94
CA THR A 39 -9.74 5.41 -3.98
C THR A 39 -10.13 4.88 -2.61
N GLU A 40 -10.65 3.66 -2.54
CA GLU A 40 -11.17 3.04 -1.32
C GLU A 40 -10.58 1.65 -1.08
N SER A 41 -10.36 1.29 0.18
CA SER A 41 -9.66 0.05 0.55
C SER A 41 -10.43 -1.22 0.21
N TYR A 42 -11.76 -1.19 0.27
CA TYR A 42 -12.60 -2.36 -0.08
C TYR A 42 -12.47 -2.76 -1.55
N GLN A 43 -12.05 -1.86 -2.44
CA GLN A 43 -11.84 -2.16 -3.87
C GLN A 43 -10.70 -3.15 -4.11
N LEU A 44 -9.87 -3.37 -3.08
CA LEU A 44 -8.76 -4.32 -3.10
C LEU A 44 -9.17 -5.73 -2.65
N ILE A 45 -10.40 -5.92 -2.16
CA ILE A 45 -10.92 -7.25 -1.81
C ILE A 45 -10.98 -8.12 -3.07
N GLY A 46 -10.43 -9.33 -2.99
CA GLY A 46 -10.34 -10.26 -4.12
C GLY A 46 -9.37 -9.85 -5.23
N ARG A 47 -8.59 -8.77 -5.05
CA ARG A 47 -7.52 -8.41 -5.99
C ARG A 47 -6.28 -9.26 -5.73
N SER A 48 -5.59 -9.66 -6.79
CA SER A 48 -4.28 -10.31 -6.65
C SER A 48 -3.20 -9.26 -6.37
N PRO A 49 -2.42 -9.39 -5.27
CA PRO A 49 -1.28 -8.52 -4.98
C PRO A 49 -0.22 -8.50 -6.09
N GLU A 50 -0.02 -9.63 -6.76
CA GLU A 50 0.97 -9.78 -7.83
C GLU A 50 0.54 -9.01 -9.08
N VAL A 51 -0.76 -9.02 -9.39
CA VAL A 51 -1.32 -8.22 -10.47
C VAL A 51 -1.18 -6.72 -10.16
N LEU A 52 -1.50 -6.29 -8.93
CA LEU A 52 -1.30 -4.89 -8.52
C LEU A 52 0.17 -4.45 -8.66
N TYR A 53 1.11 -5.33 -8.30
CA TYR A 53 2.53 -5.08 -8.48
C TYR A 53 2.94 -4.98 -9.95
N GLU A 54 2.45 -5.89 -10.79
CA GLU A 54 2.71 -5.84 -12.22
C GLU A 54 2.14 -4.56 -12.85
N GLU A 55 0.93 -4.15 -12.50
CA GLU A 55 0.32 -2.93 -13.03
C GLU A 55 1.11 -1.67 -12.61
N ILE A 56 1.56 -1.58 -11.34
CA ILE A 56 2.31 -0.39 -10.93
C ILE A 56 3.70 -0.35 -11.58
N THR A 57 4.34 -1.48 -11.82
CA THR A 57 5.64 -1.52 -12.53
C THR A 57 5.54 -1.14 -14.00
N ARG A 58 4.35 -1.27 -14.62
CA ARG A 58 4.08 -0.73 -15.95
C ARG A 58 3.95 0.79 -15.97
N ILE A 59 3.57 1.40 -14.84
CA ILE A 59 3.40 2.85 -14.69
C ILE A 59 4.69 3.50 -14.17
N LYS A 60 5.42 2.84 -13.27
CA LYS A 60 6.60 3.35 -12.58
C LYS A 60 7.82 2.46 -12.82
N LEU A 61 8.91 3.07 -13.28
CA LEU A 61 10.17 2.39 -13.59
C LEU A 61 10.96 1.93 -12.35
N ASP A 62 10.74 2.55 -11.19
CA ASP A 62 11.53 2.30 -9.97
C ASP A 62 10.62 1.94 -8.78
N VAL A 63 9.91 0.81 -8.91
CA VAL A 63 9.10 0.27 -7.81
C VAL A 63 9.98 -0.64 -6.94
N PRO A 64 10.12 -0.36 -5.63
CA PRO A 64 10.91 -1.20 -4.73
C PRO A 64 10.40 -2.65 -4.69
N LYS A 65 11.32 -3.62 -4.57
CA LYS A 65 10.96 -5.06 -4.53
C LYS A 65 10.11 -5.43 -3.33
N ASP A 66 10.25 -4.73 -2.20
CA ASP A 66 9.43 -4.91 -1.00
C ASP A 66 7.98 -4.42 -1.19
N ARG A 67 7.67 -3.69 -2.27
CA ARG A 67 6.31 -3.22 -2.55
C ARG A 67 5.30 -4.35 -2.67
N LEU A 68 5.70 -5.48 -3.26
CA LEU A 68 4.83 -6.65 -3.35
C LEU A 68 4.38 -7.13 -1.96
N GLY A 69 5.27 -7.09 -0.96
CA GLY A 69 4.95 -7.43 0.42
C GLY A 69 3.89 -6.51 1.01
N TYR A 70 3.97 -5.21 0.72
CA TYR A 70 2.94 -4.27 1.13
C TYR A 70 1.59 -4.54 0.46
N PHE A 71 1.56 -4.85 -0.83
CA PHE A 71 0.30 -5.19 -1.51
C PHE A 71 -0.31 -6.48 -0.97
N ARG A 72 0.49 -7.51 -0.70
CA ARG A 72 0.03 -8.75 -0.05
C ARG A 72 -0.62 -8.47 1.29
N TYR A 73 0.06 -7.68 2.12
CA TYR A 73 -0.44 -7.28 3.42
C TYR A 73 -1.75 -6.47 3.31
N ILE A 74 -1.81 -5.49 2.42
CA ILE A 74 -3.00 -4.63 2.24
C ILE A 74 -4.21 -5.45 1.80
N VAL A 75 -4.05 -6.30 0.78
CA VAL A 75 -5.14 -7.16 0.30
C VAL A 75 -5.65 -8.06 1.43
N ALA A 76 -4.73 -8.76 2.10
CA ALA A 76 -5.13 -9.67 3.16
C ALA A 76 -5.78 -8.94 4.36
N TYR A 77 -5.33 -7.72 4.66
CA TYR A 77 -5.94 -6.88 5.70
C TYR A 77 -7.38 -6.46 5.35
N VAL A 78 -7.64 -6.08 4.09
CA VAL A 78 -8.99 -5.63 3.69
C VAL A 78 -9.97 -6.78 3.53
N GLU A 79 -9.49 -7.98 3.22
CA GLU A 79 -10.29 -9.21 3.17
C GLU A 79 -10.84 -9.63 4.53
N VAL A 80 -10.15 -9.26 5.62
CA VAL A 80 -10.69 -9.47 6.97
C VAL A 80 -11.82 -8.46 7.22
N PRO A 81 -13.00 -8.90 7.68
CA PRO A 81 -14.09 -8.02 8.09
C PRO A 81 -13.65 -6.97 9.12
N GLU A 82 -14.21 -5.76 9.02
CA GLU A 82 -13.73 -4.62 9.82
C GLU A 82 -13.83 -4.87 11.33
N GLU A 83 -14.88 -5.56 11.78
CA GLU A 83 -15.05 -5.94 13.19
C GLU A 83 -13.92 -6.84 13.72
N GLU A 84 -13.26 -7.62 12.86
CA GLU A 84 -12.23 -8.59 13.24
C GLU A 84 -10.79 -8.05 13.05
N ARG A 85 -10.63 -6.95 12.31
CA ARG A 85 -9.31 -6.35 11.99
C ARG A 85 -8.47 -5.96 13.21
N LYS A 86 -9.07 -5.70 14.36
CA LYS A 86 -8.33 -5.37 15.60
C LYS A 86 -7.58 -6.55 16.21
N ALA A 87 -8.00 -7.78 15.89
CA ALA A 87 -7.35 -9.02 16.34
C ALA A 87 -6.27 -9.50 15.35
N VAL A 88 -6.17 -8.87 14.17
CA VAL A 88 -5.25 -9.25 13.12
C VAL A 88 -3.81 -8.86 13.49
N ASN A 89 -3.02 -9.84 13.92
CA ASN A 89 -1.60 -9.66 14.12
C ASN A 89 -0.90 -9.58 12.75
N PHE A 90 -0.23 -8.45 12.50
CA PHE A 90 0.57 -8.21 11.28
C PHE A 90 1.49 -9.38 10.90
N TYR A 91 2.07 -10.08 11.88
CA TYR A 91 3.01 -11.18 11.62
C TYR A 91 2.36 -12.44 11.02
N ALA A 92 1.04 -12.59 11.11
CA ALA A 92 0.33 -13.73 10.52
C ALA A 92 0.35 -13.68 8.98
N PHE A 93 0.46 -12.49 8.39
CA PHE A 93 0.34 -12.29 6.94
C PHE A 93 1.69 -12.15 6.21
N THR A 94 2.79 -12.01 6.95
CA THR A 94 4.15 -11.88 6.40
C THR A 94 4.90 -13.21 6.27
N GLN A 95 4.24 -14.34 6.53
CA GLN A 95 4.83 -15.70 6.48
C GLN A 95 4.40 -16.51 5.24
N LEU A 96 3.76 -15.88 4.24
CA LEU A 96 3.36 -16.49 2.97
C LEU A 96 4.21 -16.00 1.77
#